data_AF-A0A8S9U5R9-F1
#
_entry.id   AF-A0A8S9U5R9-F1
#
_cell.length_a   1.000
_cell.length_b   1.000
_cell.length_c   1.000
_cell.angle_alpha   90.00
_cell.angle_beta   90.00
_cell.angle_gamma   90.00
#
_symmetry.space_group_name_H-M   'P 1'
#
loop_
_entity.id
_entity.type
_entity.pdbx_description
1 polymer ?
#
loop_
_entity_poly.entity_id
_entity_poly.type
_entity_poly.pdbx_seq_one_letter_code
_entity_poly.pdbx_strand_id
1 'polypeptide(L)'
;MKSTANVDCGSPDTWVESPAQAPLVNSSGVCTGEQARTQPPPGAIVVNAAGVYSGSYKTVAEGVTHIPNTTDEHTLFVFPGVYHEQVVVPKLNGPLVLQGYTCDTMSYAANEVTITQAKAQKDIPPEIKDNRNFLTTTLGFKSPSGVKVYSLNVANTAGKIKDLGQAVAVYVDSTDYGFYACNFTGYQDTLCAHKGRELYARSFISGAVDFIFGQKAMA
;
A
#
# COMPACT_ATOMS: atom_id res chain seq x y z
N MET A 1 50.73 24.76 -8.89
CA MET A 1 49.76 24.32 -9.93
C MET A 1 48.39 24.20 -9.26
N LYS A 2 47.55 25.23 -9.41
CA LYS A 2 46.17 25.22 -8.92
C LYS A 2 45.28 24.78 -10.09
N SER A 3 44.63 23.63 -9.95
CA SER A 3 43.56 23.20 -10.82
C SER A 3 42.24 23.54 -10.13
N THR A 4 41.61 24.61 -10.56
CA THR A 4 40.20 24.92 -10.27
C THR A 4 39.36 24.29 -11.37
N ALA A 5 38.61 23.25 -11.04
CA ALA A 5 37.54 22.76 -11.90
C ALA A 5 36.34 23.70 -11.71
N ASN A 6 36.05 24.51 -12.73
CA ASN A 6 34.78 25.18 -12.89
C ASN A 6 33.72 24.11 -13.17
N VAL A 7 32.78 23.93 -12.25
CA VAL A 7 31.49 23.31 -12.58
C VAL A 7 30.59 24.44 -13.04
N ASP A 8 30.33 24.46 -14.33
CA ASP A 8 29.36 25.34 -14.96
C ASP A 8 27.95 24.93 -14.49
N CYS A 9 27.37 25.72 -13.59
CA CYS A 9 25.97 25.60 -13.22
C CYS A 9 25.14 26.25 -14.33
N GLY A 10 24.74 25.44 -15.32
CA GLY A 10 23.85 25.86 -16.40
C GLY A 10 22.58 26.56 -15.88
N SER A 11 22.19 27.61 -16.60
CA SER A 11 21.03 28.49 -16.39
C SER A 11 19.70 27.75 -16.17
N PRO A 12 18.78 28.28 -15.35
CA PRO A 12 17.54 27.59 -15.00
C PRO A 12 16.42 27.98 -15.96
N ASP A 13 16.38 27.44 -17.18
CA ASP A 13 15.22 27.65 -18.05
C ASP A 13 14.94 26.42 -18.94
N THR A 14 13.70 25.94 -18.83
CA THR A 14 12.97 25.00 -19.72
C THR A 14 13.18 23.49 -19.53
N TRP A 15 12.56 22.94 -18.47
CA TRP A 15 11.93 21.61 -18.52
C TRP A 15 10.44 21.75 -18.21
N VAL A 16 9.65 22.12 -19.21
CA VAL A 16 8.20 21.89 -19.19
C VAL A 16 7.98 20.62 -20.00
N GLU A 17 8.10 19.46 -19.34
CA GLU A 17 7.47 18.25 -19.86
C GLU A 17 5.98 18.29 -19.51
N SER A 18 5.15 18.17 -20.53
CA SER A 18 3.69 18.13 -20.43
C SER A 18 3.21 17.21 -19.31
N PRO A 19 2.22 17.61 -18.49
CA PRO A 19 1.57 16.66 -17.61
C PRO A 19 0.90 15.58 -18.46
N ALA A 20 1.17 14.31 -18.14
CA ALA A 20 0.41 13.18 -18.63
C ALA A 20 -1.09 13.50 -18.52
N GLN A 21 -1.82 13.33 -19.61
CA GLN A 21 -3.24 13.66 -19.72
C GLN A 21 -4.03 13.06 -18.55
N ALA A 22 -4.72 13.93 -17.81
CA ALA A 22 -5.70 13.53 -16.81
C ALA A 22 -6.72 12.55 -17.43
N PRO A 23 -7.20 11.54 -16.68
CA PRO A 23 -8.15 10.58 -17.22
C PRO A 23 -9.41 11.31 -17.68
N LEU A 24 -9.95 10.87 -18.83
CA LEU A 24 -11.19 11.42 -19.40
C LEU A 24 -12.36 11.05 -18.48
N VAL A 25 -12.74 11.98 -17.62
CA VAL A 25 -13.94 11.89 -16.79
C VAL A 25 -15.16 12.06 -17.70
N ASN A 26 -15.99 11.02 -17.85
CA ASN A 26 -17.29 11.19 -18.50
C ASN A 26 -18.24 11.93 -17.55
N SER A 27 -19.27 12.59 -18.10
CA SER A 27 -20.31 13.40 -17.45
C SER A 27 -21.04 12.77 -16.23
N SER A 28 -20.74 11.52 -15.87
CA SER A 28 -21.20 10.81 -14.68
C SER A 28 -20.15 10.66 -13.56
N GLY A 29 -18.93 11.19 -13.73
CA GLY A 29 -17.86 11.09 -12.72
C GLY A 29 -17.14 9.75 -12.66
N VAL A 30 -17.48 8.79 -13.54
CA VAL A 30 -16.82 7.48 -13.61
C VAL A 30 -15.75 7.51 -14.70
N CYS A 31 -14.51 7.21 -14.32
CA CYS A 31 -13.41 7.04 -15.26
C CYS A 31 -13.53 5.73 -16.03
N THR A 32 -13.18 5.77 -17.32
CA THR A 32 -13.33 4.67 -18.28
C THR A 32 -12.01 4.41 -19.00
N GLY A 33 -11.73 3.17 -19.38
CA GLY A 33 -10.55 2.80 -20.16
C GLY A 33 -9.94 1.46 -19.72
N GLU A 34 -8.97 0.95 -20.47
CA GLU A 34 -8.35 -0.36 -20.20
C GLU A 34 -7.62 -0.42 -18.85
N GLN A 35 -7.14 0.73 -18.39
CA GLN A 35 -6.42 0.89 -17.12
C GLN A 35 -7.36 1.19 -15.94
N ALA A 36 -8.66 1.35 -16.17
CA ALA A 36 -9.60 1.61 -15.10
C ALA A 36 -10.00 0.31 -14.37
N ARG A 37 -10.07 0.34 -13.05
CA ARG A 37 -10.59 -0.73 -12.19
C ARG A 37 -11.63 -0.14 -11.26
N THR A 38 -12.80 0.15 -11.84
CA THR A 38 -13.88 0.89 -11.19
C THR A 38 -15.06 0.01 -10.76
N GLN A 39 -15.02 -1.28 -11.09
CA GLN A 39 -16.04 -2.25 -10.71
C GLN A 39 -15.39 -3.52 -10.15
N PRO A 40 -15.99 -4.13 -9.12
CA PRO A 40 -15.53 -5.41 -8.61
C PRO A 40 -15.75 -6.52 -9.66
N PRO A 41 -14.77 -7.41 -9.88
CA PRO A 41 -14.99 -8.56 -10.76
C PRO A 41 -16.00 -9.55 -10.14
N PRO A 42 -16.65 -10.41 -10.94
CA PRO A 42 -17.56 -11.43 -10.43
C PRO A 42 -16.89 -12.30 -9.36
N GLY A 43 -17.59 -12.51 -8.24
CA GLY A 43 -17.09 -13.32 -7.12
C GLY A 43 -16.14 -12.60 -6.16
N ALA A 44 -15.81 -11.33 -6.40
CA ALA A 44 -14.99 -10.57 -5.46
C ALA A 44 -15.69 -10.34 -4.12
N ILE A 45 -14.91 -10.38 -3.05
CA ILE A 45 -15.27 -9.80 -1.76
C ILE A 45 -15.19 -8.28 -1.92
N VAL A 46 -16.27 -7.56 -1.60
CA VAL A 46 -16.36 -6.12 -1.83
C VAL A 46 -16.33 -5.36 -0.52
N VAL A 47 -15.48 -4.33 -0.44
CA VAL A 47 -15.41 -3.38 0.67
C VAL A 47 -15.85 -2.01 0.18
N ASN A 48 -16.83 -1.40 0.84
CA ASN A 48 -17.33 -0.08 0.54
C ASN A 48 -17.73 0.62 1.84
N ALA A 49 -16.94 1.60 2.29
CA ALA A 49 -17.16 2.27 3.57
C ALA A 49 -18.53 2.97 3.66
N ALA A 50 -19.05 3.46 2.53
CA ALA A 50 -20.36 4.10 2.46
C ALA A 50 -21.53 3.09 2.58
N GLY A 51 -21.27 1.79 2.42
CA GLY A 51 -22.29 0.73 2.50
C GLY A 51 -23.34 0.79 1.38
N VAL A 52 -23.07 1.54 0.31
CA VAL A 52 -24.01 1.72 -0.81
C VAL A 52 -24.01 0.54 -1.78
N TYR A 53 -22.92 -0.23 -1.81
CA TYR A 53 -22.83 -1.45 -2.60
C TYR A 53 -23.45 -2.62 -1.84
N SER A 54 -24.52 -3.21 -2.38
CA SER A 54 -25.23 -4.31 -1.72
C SER A 54 -24.32 -5.51 -1.47
N GLY A 55 -24.35 -6.04 -0.23
CA GLY A 55 -23.51 -7.18 0.17
C GLY A 55 -22.02 -6.84 0.38
N SER A 56 -21.65 -5.56 0.41
CA SER A 56 -20.29 -5.13 0.76
C SER A 56 -20.06 -5.06 2.28
N TYR A 57 -18.80 -5.16 2.67
CA TYR A 57 -18.31 -4.92 4.02
C TYR A 57 -17.87 -3.46 4.19
N LYS A 58 -17.92 -2.94 5.41
CA LYS A 58 -17.59 -1.52 5.66
C LYS A 58 -16.11 -1.28 5.86
N THR A 59 -15.36 -2.28 6.29
CA THR A 59 -13.92 -2.18 6.56
C THR A 59 -13.14 -3.23 5.78
N VAL A 60 -11.86 -2.94 5.53
CA VAL A 60 -10.96 -3.88 4.85
C VAL A 60 -10.68 -5.08 5.75
N ALA A 61 -10.52 -4.87 7.07
CA ALA A 61 -10.34 -5.98 8.01
C ALA A 61 -11.54 -6.95 7.99
N GLU A 62 -12.77 -6.43 7.97
CA GLU A 62 -13.97 -7.27 7.86
C GLU A 62 -14.01 -8.03 6.53
N GLY A 63 -13.68 -7.37 5.41
CA GLY A 63 -13.57 -8.02 4.11
C GLY A 63 -12.54 -9.16 4.10
N VAL A 64 -11.38 -8.96 4.72
CA VAL A 64 -10.35 -10.01 4.85
C VAL A 64 -10.86 -11.23 5.62
N THR A 65 -11.66 -11.05 6.68
CA THR A 65 -12.21 -12.18 7.45
C THR A 65 -13.22 -13.02 6.67
N HIS A 66 -13.76 -12.50 5.57
CA HIS A 66 -14.73 -13.18 4.72
C HIS A 66 -14.13 -13.79 3.45
N ILE A 67 -12.80 -13.79 3.31
CA ILE A 67 -12.12 -14.51 2.24
C ILE A 67 -12.38 -16.02 2.43
N PRO A 68 -12.95 -16.72 1.43
CA PRO A 68 -13.22 -18.15 1.54
C PRO A 68 -11.94 -18.96 1.76
N ASN A 69 -12.06 -20.00 2.58
CA ASN A 69 -10.93 -20.89 2.87
C ASN A 69 -10.77 -21.96 1.77
N THR A 70 -10.49 -21.55 0.54
CA THR A 70 -10.21 -22.44 -0.61
C THR A 70 -8.83 -22.16 -1.20
N THR A 71 -8.38 -23.03 -2.11
CA THR A 71 -7.10 -22.89 -2.82
C THR A 71 -7.19 -22.01 -4.06
N ASP A 72 -8.38 -21.58 -4.45
CA ASP A 72 -8.60 -20.73 -5.62
C ASP A 72 -8.06 -19.30 -5.37
N GLU A 73 -7.81 -18.55 -6.44
CA GLU A 73 -7.45 -17.14 -6.31
C GLU A 73 -8.69 -16.33 -5.87
N HIS A 74 -8.53 -15.54 -4.80
CA HIS A 74 -9.57 -14.67 -4.28
C HIS A 74 -9.31 -13.22 -4.67
N THR A 75 -10.37 -12.43 -4.87
CA THR A 75 -10.24 -10.98 -5.05
C THR A 75 -10.95 -10.24 -3.92
N LEU A 76 -10.23 -9.36 -3.23
CA LEU A 76 -10.79 -8.35 -2.32
C LEU A 76 -10.73 -7.00 -3.05
N PHE A 77 -11.89 -6.48 -3.44
CA PHE A 77 -12.02 -5.20 -4.14
C PHE A 77 -12.46 -4.11 -3.16
N VAL A 78 -11.73 -2.99 -3.12
CA VAL A 78 -11.96 -1.90 -2.18
C VAL A 78 -12.37 -0.64 -2.94
N PHE A 79 -13.55 -0.11 -2.65
CA PHE A 79 -14.05 1.14 -3.22
C PHE A 79 -13.32 2.37 -2.64
N PRO A 80 -13.41 3.55 -3.31
CA PRO A 80 -12.78 4.79 -2.85
C PRO A 80 -13.11 5.12 -1.40
N GLY A 81 -12.11 5.59 -0.66
CA GLY A 81 -12.29 5.97 0.73
C GLY A 81 -11.01 5.99 1.55
N VAL A 82 -11.13 6.54 2.76
CA VAL A 82 -10.09 6.51 3.79
C VAL A 82 -10.54 5.57 4.90
N TYR A 83 -9.78 4.50 5.10
CA TYR A 83 -10.04 3.41 6.02
C TYR A 83 -9.10 3.53 7.22
N HIS A 84 -9.63 3.97 8.37
CA HIS A 84 -8.85 4.18 9.59
C HIS A 84 -8.77 2.89 10.43
N GLU A 85 -7.85 1.99 10.07
CA GLU A 85 -7.77 0.66 10.67
C GLU A 85 -6.36 0.05 10.61
N GLN A 86 -6.14 -0.99 11.42
CA GLN A 86 -5.03 -1.94 11.26
C GLN A 86 -5.58 -3.21 10.63
N VAL A 87 -4.97 -3.67 9.54
CA VAL A 87 -5.40 -4.84 8.78
C VAL A 87 -4.31 -5.89 8.78
N VAL A 88 -4.68 -7.14 9.03
CA VAL A 88 -3.78 -8.29 8.90
C VAL A 88 -4.39 -9.27 7.91
N VAL A 89 -3.73 -9.48 6.77
CA VAL A 89 -4.01 -10.59 5.87
C VAL A 89 -3.39 -11.84 6.48
N PRO A 90 -4.21 -12.81 6.94
CA PRO A 90 -3.71 -14.01 7.60
C PRO A 90 -3.06 -14.96 6.59
N LYS A 91 -2.66 -16.14 7.07
CA LYS A 91 -2.32 -17.23 6.17
C LYS A 91 -3.58 -17.67 5.43
N LEU A 92 -3.56 -17.61 4.10
CA LEU A 92 -4.64 -18.08 3.23
C LEU A 92 -4.19 -19.36 2.53
N ASN A 93 -5.15 -20.19 2.13
CA ASN A 93 -4.86 -21.41 1.37
C ASN A 93 -4.62 -21.09 -0.12
N GLY A 94 -5.39 -20.17 -0.69
CA GLY A 94 -5.25 -19.69 -2.06
C GLY A 94 -4.59 -18.32 -2.17
N PRO A 95 -4.22 -17.89 -3.39
CA PRO A 95 -3.70 -16.55 -3.65
C PRO A 95 -4.73 -15.46 -3.40
N LEU A 96 -4.25 -14.24 -3.13
CA LEU A 96 -5.11 -13.06 -2.95
C LEU A 96 -4.73 -11.94 -3.93
N VAL A 97 -5.72 -11.40 -4.62
CA VAL A 97 -5.67 -10.10 -5.29
C VAL A 97 -6.39 -9.08 -4.41
N LEU A 98 -5.64 -8.12 -3.88
CA LEU A 98 -6.17 -6.97 -3.16
C LEU A 98 -6.15 -5.76 -4.10
N GLN A 99 -7.32 -5.37 -4.60
CA GLN A 99 -7.48 -4.35 -5.64
C GLN A 99 -8.18 -3.12 -5.08
N GLY A 100 -7.51 -1.97 -5.10
CA GLY A 100 -8.15 -0.67 -4.90
C GLY A 100 -8.87 -0.18 -6.14
N TYR A 101 -9.96 0.55 -5.96
CA TYR A 101 -10.57 1.33 -7.03
C TYR A 101 -9.54 2.33 -7.60
N THR A 102 -9.44 2.38 -8.92
CA THR A 102 -8.59 3.35 -9.60
C THR A 102 -9.10 3.65 -11.01
N CYS A 103 -8.82 4.86 -11.46
CA CYS A 103 -8.97 5.26 -12.85
C CYS A 103 -7.78 4.87 -13.74
N ASP A 104 -6.63 4.60 -13.13
CA ASP A 104 -5.40 4.25 -13.84
C ASP A 104 -4.55 3.28 -13.01
N THR A 105 -4.56 2.01 -13.40
CA THR A 105 -3.73 0.95 -12.80
C THR A 105 -2.23 1.15 -12.95
N MET A 106 -1.79 2.14 -13.74
CA MET A 106 -0.39 2.41 -14.01
C MET A 106 0.18 3.53 -13.14
N SER A 107 -0.66 4.25 -12.40
CA SER A 107 -0.29 5.45 -11.65
C SER A 107 -0.69 5.35 -10.19
N TYR A 108 0.30 5.31 -9.29
CA TYR A 108 0.07 5.40 -7.85
C TYR A 108 -0.60 6.71 -7.43
N ALA A 109 -0.49 7.76 -8.26
CA ALA A 109 -1.08 9.07 -7.98
C ALA A 109 -2.59 9.09 -8.25
N ALA A 110 -3.13 8.10 -8.98
CA ALA A 110 -4.55 7.96 -9.27
C ALA A 110 -5.30 7.09 -8.24
N ASN A 111 -4.61 6.61 -7.19
CA ASN A 111 -5.21 5.76 -6.17
C ASN A 111 -6.24 6.53 -5.34
N GLU A 112 -7.45 5.97 -5.22
CA GLU A 112 -8.56 6.58 -4.47
C GLU A 112 -8.86 5.87 -3.13
N VAL A 113 -8.08 4.84 -2.81
CA VAL A 113 -8.23 4.04 -1.58
C VAL A 113 -7.03 4.23 -0.68
N THR A 114 -7.27 4.64 0.56
CA THR A 114 -6.23 4.80 1.59
C THR A 114 -6.56 3.98 2.83
N ILE A 115 -5.66 3.09 3.24
CA ILE A 115 -5.70 2.42 4.54
C ILE A 115 -4.69 3.10 5.46
N THR A 116 -5.13 3.59 6.62
CA THR A 116 -4.28 4.42 7.48
C THR A 116 -4.55 4.27 8.97
N GLN A 117 -3.52 4.54 9.76
CA GLN A 117 -3.57 4.67 11.21
C GLN A 117 -2.36 5.48 11.71
N ALA A 118 -2.26 5.73 13.02
CA ALA A 118 -1.18 6.49 13.65
C ALA A 118 -0.69 5.80 14.95
N LYS A 119 0.13 4.75 14.82
CA LYS A 119 0.63 3.94 15.94
C LYS A 119 2.10 3.68 15.74
N ALA A 120 2.89 4.05 16.74
CA ALA A 120 4.33 3.83 16.78
C ALA A 120 4.71 2.93 17.97
N GLN A 121 5.97 2.51 18.03
CA GLN A 121 6.43 1.66 19.11
C GLN A 121 6.28 2.29 20.50
N LYS A 122 6.28 3.63 20.63
CA LYS A 122 5.98 4.32 21.90
C LYS A 122 4.59 3.98 22.46
N ASP A 123 3.66 3.58 21.60
CA ASP A 123 2.28 3.24 21.94
C ASP A 123 2.12 1.75 22.31
N ILE A 124 3.20 0.97 22.19
CA ILE A 124 3.22 -0.44 22.58
C ILE A 124 3.71 -0.54 24.03
N PRO A 125 2.96 -1.23 24.92
CA PRO A 125 3.37 -1.42 26.31
C PRO A 125 4.82 -1.89 26.46
N PRO A 126 5.60 -1.33 27.40
CA PRO A 126 7.04 -1.60 27.51
C PRO A 126 7.36 -3.08 27.81
N GLU A 127 6.45 -3.84 28.41
CA GLU A 127 6.56 -5.26 28.70
C GLU A 127 6.53 -6.15 27.44
N ILE A 128 5.91 -5.68 26.35
CA ILE A 128 5.87 -6.42 25.08
C ILE A 128 7.20 -6.19 24.35
N LYS A 129 8.09 -7.18 24.35
CA LYS A 129 9.39 -7.07 23.68
C LYS A 129 9.38 -7.59 22.25
N ASP A 130 8.55 -8.58 21.97
CA ASP A 130 8.53 -9.27 20.69
C ASP A 130 7.57 -8.62 19.70
N ASN A 131 7.90 -8.71 18.41
CA ASN A 131 7.04 -8.31 17.29
C ASN A 131 6.50 -6.87 17.35
N ARG A 132 7.19 -5.96 18.06
CA ARG A 132 6.74 -4.55 18.20
C ARG A 132 6.52 -3.86 16.85
N ASN A 133 7.38 -4.11 15.85
CA ASN A 133 7.19 -3.59 14.49
C ASN A 133 5.86 -4.06 13.89
N PHE A 134 5.54 -5.35 13.98
CA PHE A 134 4.26 -5.89 13.49
C PHE A 134 3.05 -5.28 14.21
N LEU A 135 3.15 -5.00 15.51
CA LEU A 135 2.06 -4.40 16.29
C LEU A 135 1.74 -2.95 15.91
N THR A 136 2.69 -2.27 15.27
CA THR A 136 2.53 -0.90 14.75
C THR A 136 2.09 -0.86 13.28
N THR A 137 1.97 -2.02 12.63
CA THR A 137 1.70 -2.12 11.19
C THR A 137 0.28 -1.68 10.83
N THR A 138 0.14 -0.87 9.77
CA THR A 138 -1.15 -0.52 9.17
C THR A 138 -1.71 -1.68 8.34
N LEU A 139 -0.94 -2.23 7.40
CA LEU A 139 -1.33 -3.40 6.60
C LEU A 139 -0.23 -4.47 6.65
N GLY A 140 -0.52 -5.59 7.32
CA GLY A 140 0.41 -6.70 7.48
C GLY A 140 -0.01 -7.93 6.69
N PHE A 141 0.94 -8.62 6.07
CA PHE A 141 0.69 -9.81 5.28
C PHE A 141 1.46 -11.02 5.81
N LYS A 142 0.75 -12.14 5.98
CA LYS A 142 1.32 -13.41 6.47
C LYS A 142 1.13 -14.59 5.50
N SER A 143 0.41 -14.38 4.39
CA SER A 143 0.04 -15.47 3.49
C SER A 143 1.23 -15.99 2.69
N PRO A 144 1.47 -17.32 2.65
CA PRO A 144 2.50 -17.91 1.81
C PRO A 144 2.01 -18.23 0.39
N SER A 145 0.71 -18.09 0.11
CA SER A 145 0.08 -18.52 -1.15
C SER A 145 0.12 -17.44 -2.24
N GLY A 146 1.00 -16.45 -2.10
CA GLY A 146 1.12 -15.31 -3.00
C GLY A 146 0.03 -14.26 -2.80
N VAL A 147 0.42 -12.98 -2.86
CA VAL A 147 -0.50 -11.85 -2.73
C VAL A 147 -0.10 -10.78 -3.73
N LYS A 148 -1.08 -10.28 -4.49
CA LYS A 148 -0.91 -9.15 -5.39
C LYS A 148 -1.75 -7.99 -4.88
N VAL A 149 -1.12 -6.83 -4.71
CA VAL A 149 -1.79 -5.61 -4.26
C VAL A 149 -1.70 -4.57 -5.37
N TYR A 150 -2.84 -3.98 -5.70
CA TYR A 150 -2.97 -3.02 -6.79
C TYR A 150 -3.61 -1.74 -6.29
N SER A 151 -3.00 -0.61 -6.64
CA SER A 151 -3.61 0.72 -6.55
C SER A 151 -4.16 1.07 -5.17
N LEU A 152 -3.38 0.78 -4.12
CA LEU A 152 -3.69 1.15 -2.74
C LEU A 152 -2.67 2.16 -2.19
N ASN A 153 -3.18 3.11 -1.42
CA ASN A 153 -2.37 3.90 -0.51
C ASN A 153 -2.39 3.24 0.88
N VAL A 154 -1.22 3.06 1.49
CA VAL A 154 -1.10 2.59 2.88
C VAL A 154 -0.20 3.54 3.64
N ALA A 155 -0.70 4.09 4.75
CA ALA A 155 0.00 5.14 5.49
C ALA A 155 0.02 4.88 6.99
N ASN A 156 1.20 4.94 7.60
CA ASN A 156 1.31 5.14 9.05
C ASN A 156 1.67 6.60 9.33
N THR A 157 0.73 7.32 9.96
CA THR A 157 0.78 8.78 10.12
C THR A 157 1.36 9.22 11.47
N ALA A 158 2.00 8.33 12.23
CA ALA A 158 2.61 8.65 13.53
C ALA A 158 3.72 9.73 13.45
N GLY A 159 4.36 9.88 12.28
CA GLY A 159 5.32 10.95 12.00
C GLY A 159 6.66 10.83 12.74
N LYS A 160 7.37 11.96 12.88
CA LYS A 160 8.67 12.00 13.56
C LYS A 160 8.50 11.93 15.07
N ILE A 161 9.04 10.87 15.67
CA ILE A 161 9.06 10.65 17.12
C ILE A 161 10.51 10.41 17.55
N LYS A 162 10.94 11.03 18.65
CA LYS A 162 12.33 10.97 19.12
C LYS A 162 12.73 9.59 19.61
N ASP A 163 11.90 8.99 20.47
CA ASP A 163 12.18 7.72 21.14
C ASP A 163 11.06 6.73 20.83
N LEU A 164 11.41 5.49 20.46
CA LEU A 164 10.46 4.43 20.05
C LEU A 164 9.53 4.89 18.90
N GLY A 165 10.10 5.58 17.91
CA GLY A 165 9.37 6.19 16.80
C GLY A 165 9.05 5.28 15.62
N GLN A 166 9.47 4.01 15.64
CA GLN A 166 9.19 3.06 14.56
C GLN A 166 7.69 2.89 14.37
N ALA A 167 7.21 3.06 13.14
CA ALA A 167 5.80 3.10 12.82
C ALA A 167 5.56 2.53 11.42
N VAL A 168 5.19 1.25 11.36
CA VAL A 168 5.17 0.49 10.10
C VAL A 168 3.89 0.78 9.30
N ALA A 169 4.04 1.11 8.02
CA ALA A 169 2.91 1.19 7.08
C ALA A 169 2.58 -0.21 6.54
N VAL A 170 3.56 -0.90 5.97
CA VAL A 170 3.38 -2.23 5.38
C VAL A 170 4.39 -3.21 5.95
N TYR A 171 3.95 -4.44 6.27
CA TYR A 171 4.79 -5.53 6.75
C TYR A 171 4.53 -6.80 5.94
N VAL A 172 5.57 -7.39 5.35
CA VAL A 172 5.47 -8.57 4.46
C VAL A 172 6.24 -9.76 5.04
N ASP A 173 5.54 -10.83 5.42
CA ASP A 173 6.10 -12.00 6.12
C ASP A 173 5.98 -13.32 5.33
N SER A 174 6.18 -13.28 4.02
CA SER A 174 6.18 -14.46 3.16
C SER A 174 6.66 -14.17 1.73
N THR A 175 6.69 -15.20 0.89
CA THR A 175 7.16 -15.09 -0.49
C THR A 175 6.03 -14.85 -1.49
N ASP A 176 6.42 -14.41 -2.68
CA ASP A 176 5.58 -14.25 -3.88
C ASP A 176 4.56 -13.11 -3.74
N TYR A 177 5.05 -11.98 -3.23
CA TYR A 177 4.30 -10.74 -3.14
C TYR A 177 4.57 -9.82 -4.32
N GLY A 178 3.52 -9.19 -4.84
CA GLY A 178 3.62 -8.16 -5.88
C GLY A 178 2.80 -6.92 -5.50
N PHE A 179 3.42 -5.75 -5.53
CA PHE A 179 2.80 -4.47 -5.24
C PHE A 179 2.89 -3.57 -6.46
N TYR A 180 1.75 -3.23 -7.05
CA TYR A 180 1.66 -2.53 -8.33
C TYR A 180 0.93 -1.21 -8.17
N ALA A 181 1.55 -0.11 -8.59
CA ALA A 181 0.98 1.24 -8.47
C ALA A 181 0.51 1.56 -7.04
N CYS A 182 1.22 1.06 -6.03
CA CYS A 182 0.88 1.32 -4.63
C CYS A 182 1.62 2.55 -4.10
N ASN A 183 1.10 3.14 -3.02
CA ASN A 183 1.71 4.28 -2.37
C ASN A 183 1.88 4.00 -0.88
N PHE A 184 3.11 3.81 -0.41
CA PHE A 184 3.43 3.51 0.98
C PHE A 184 4.12 4.69 1.64
N THR A 185 3.51 5.24 2.68
CA THR A 185 4.00 6.45 3.35
C THR A 185 4.13 6.29 4.85
N GLY A 186 5.18 6.88 5.41
CA GLY A 186 5.47 6.88 6.83
C GLY A 186 6.64 7.80 7.17
N TYR A 187 7.28 7.54 8.32
CA TYR A 187 8.48 8.28 8.74
C TYR A 187 9.65 7.36 9.06
N GLN A 188 9.58 6.64 10.19
CA GLN A 188 10.57 5.62 10.55
C GLN A 188 9.96 4.24 10.32
N ASP A 189 10.71 3.33 9.69
CA ASP A 189 10.31 1.93 9.44
C ASP A 189 9.06 1.80 8.54
N THR A 190 8.95 2.59 7.47
CA THR A 190 7.72 2.65 6.64
C THR A 190 7.33 1.31 6.01
N LEU A 191 8.24 0.65 5.31
CA LEU A 191 8.03 -0.64 4.67
C LEU A 191 8.98 -1.68 5.27
N CYS A 192 8.39 -2.69 5.92
CA CYS A 192 9.11 -3.88 6.37
C CYS A 192 8.95 -5.00 5.34
N ALA A 193 9.89 -5.07 4.39
CA ALA A 193 10.08 -6.22 3.50
C ALA A 193 10.78 -7.34 4.29
N HIS A 194 10.05 -8.00 5.19
CA HIS A 194 10.66 -8.80 6.24
C HIS A 194 11.31 -10.07 5.70
N LYS A 195 10.59 -10.82 4.86
CA LYS A 195 10.97 -12.15 4.39
C LYS A 195 10.25 -12.53 3.11
N GLY A 196 10.99 -13.11 2.15
CA GLY A 196 10.43 -13.72 0.94
C GLY A 196 10.74 -12.93 -0.33
N ARG A 197 10.28 -13.44 -1.49
CA ARG A 197 10.38 -12.71 -2.76
C ARG A 197 9.28 -11.66 -2.85
N GLU A 198 9.66 -10.43 -3.16
CA GLU A 198 8.75 -9.28 -3.21
C GLU A 198 9.06 -8.41 -4.43
N LEU A 199 8.04 -8.00 -5.19
CA LEU A 199 8.15 -7.08 -6.31
C LEU A 199 7.37 -5.79 -6.04
N TYR A 200 8.02 -4.64 -6.24
CA TYR A 200 7.38 -3.32 -6.15
C TYR A 200 7.50 -2.62 -7.50
N ALA A 201 6.40 -2.54 -8.25
CA ALA A 201 6.38 -2.01 -9.61
C ALA A 201 5.49 -0.76 -9.70
N ARG A 202 6.05 0.34 -10.22
CA ARG A 202 5.37 1.65 -10.31
C ARG A 202 4.81 2.14 -8.97
N SER A 203 5.39 1.69 -7.87
CA SER A 203 4.94 2.06 -6.54
C SER A 203 5.78 3.23 -6.02
N PHE A 204 5.16 4.09 -5.22
CA PHE A 204 5.84 5.15 -4.49
C PHE A 204 6.02 4.73 -3.04
N ILE A 205 7.22 4.88 -2.50
CA ILE A 205 7.54 4.54 -1.11
C ILE A 205 8.28 5.73 -0.51
N SER A 206 7.79 6.26 0.61
CA SER A 206 8.35 7.45 1.25
C SER A 206 8.45 7.32 2.75
N GLY A 207 9.59 7.73 3.28
CA GLY A 207 9.87 7.92 4.70
C GLY A 207 11.22 8.62 4.89
N ALA A 208 11.71 8.63 6.12
CA ALA A 208 12.92 9.36 6.50
C ALA A 208 14.02 8.47 7.09
N VAL A 209 13.69 7.55 8.00
CA VAL A 209 14.66 6.72 8.72
C VAL A 209 14.32 5.24 8.50
N ASP A 210 15.28 4.47 7.99
CA ASP A 210 15.11 3.02 7.72
C ASP A 210 13.79 2.68 7.01
N PHE A 211 13.37 3.56 6.10
CA PHE A 211 12.00 3.55 5.60
C PHE A 211 11.70 2.36 4.68
N ILE A 212 12.73 1.67 4.18
CA ILE A 212 12.65 0.32 3.64
C ILE A 212 13.65 -0.53 4.41
N PHE A 213 13.16 -1.58 5.08
CA PHE A 213 13.98 -2.44 5.92
C PHE A 213 13.44 -3.87 5.94
N GLY A 214 14.22 -4.82 6.43
CA GLY A 214 13.87 -6.24 6.36
C GLY A 214 14.96 -7.14 6.94
N GLN A 215 14.67 -8.43 7.09
CA GLN A 215 15.68 -9.40 7.53
C GLN A 215 16.16 -10.31 6.41
N LYS A 216 15.23 -10.84 5.60
CA LYS A 216 15.48 -11.93 4.65
C LYS A 216 14.67 -11.80 3.35
N ALA A 217 14.25 -10.58 2.99
CA ALA A 217 13.61 -10.36 1.70
C ALA A 217 14.61 -10.55 0.56
N MET A 218 14.11 -11.04 -0.57
CA MET A 218 14.85 -11.20 -1.82
C MET A 218 14.14 -10.36 -2.87
N ALA A 219 14.90 -9.52 -3.57
CA ALA A 219 14.44 -8.75 -4.72
C ALA A 219 14.54 -9.57 -6.01
#